data_AF-A0A6G2HJI1-F1
#
_entry.id   AF-A0A6G2HJI1-F1
#
_cell.length_a   1.000
_cell.length_b   1.000
_cell.length_c   1.000
_cell.angle_alpha   90.00
_cell.angle_beta   90.00
_cell.angle_gamma   90.00
#
_symmetry.space_group_name_H-M   'P 1'
#
loop_
_entity.id
_entity.type
_entity.pdbx_description
1 polymer ?
#
loop_
_entity_poly.entity_id
_entity_poly.type
_entity_poly.pdbx_seq_one_letter_code
_entity_poly.pdbx_strand_id
1 'polypeptide(L)' 'MERTGKYTVVETCNDHGTMTLREHPRNGTFHVVEYGGPAVQEALADLDVGSVVHLTLRRAGRRGNAWCAEAARSVEIPP' A
#
# COMPACT_ATOMS: atom_id res chain seq x y z
N MET A 1 12.69 -3.24 -8.82
CA MET A 1 12.90 -2.37 -7.65
C MET A 1 11.80 -2.68 -6.67
N GLU A 2 12.20 -3.06 -5.46
CA GLU A 2 11.31 -3.43 -4.37
C GLU A 2 11.57 -2.49 -3.20
N ARG A 3 10.50 -2.14 -2.48
CA ARG A 3 10.54 -1.22 -1.35
C ARG A 3 9.71 -1.80 -0.22
N THR A 4 10.37 -2.07 0.90
CA THR A 4 9.72 -2.54 2.11
C THR A 4 9.79 -1.47 3.19
N GLY A 5 8.66 -1.16 3.81
CA GLY A 5 8.60 -0.07 4.77
C GLY A 5 7.23 0.14 5.39
N LYS A 6 7.15 1.21 6.20
CA LYS A 6 5.92 1.65 6.87
C LYS A 6 5.25 2.74 6.03
N TYR A 7 3.98 2.54 5.73
CA TYR A 7 3.18 3.44 4.92
C TYR A 7 1.87 3.75 5.61
N THR A 8 1.38 4.97 5.42
CA THR A 8 0.06 5.39 5.88
C THR A 8 -0.91 5.37 4.72
N VAL A 9 -2.10 4.84 4.95
CA VAL A 9 -3.21 4.88 3.99
C VAL A 9 -3.70 6.31 3.88
N VAL A 10 -3.56 6.91 2.69
CA VAL A 10 -4.08 8.26 2.41
C VAL A 10 -5.43 8.18 1.72
N GLU A 11 -5.58 7.20 0.82
CA GLU A 11 -6.82 6.90 0.13
C GLU A 11 -6.96 5.38 0.07
N THR A 12 -8.13 4.89 0.48
CA THR A 12 -8.46 3.46 0.42
C THR A 12 -8.66 3.01 -1.03
N CYS A 13 -8.87 1.71 -1.22
CA CYS A 13 -9.11 1.13 -2.54
C CYS A 13 -10.35 1.78 -3.19
N ASN A 14 -10.14 2.57 -4.25
CA ASN A 14 -11.23 3.18 -5.01
C ASN A 14 -11.89 2.16 -5.96
N ASP A 15 -13.00 2.54 -6.62
CA ASP A 15 -13.72 1.68 -7.57
C ASP A 15 -12.85 1.12 -8.72
N HIS A 16 -11.66 1.67 -8.93
CA HIS A 16 -10.68 1.22 -9.92
C HIS A 16 -9.60 0.30 -9.34
N GLY A 17 -9.73 -0.16 -8.08
CA GLY A 17 -8.77 -1.04 -7.43
C GLY A 17 -7.49 -0.34 -6.98
N THR A 18 -7.44 0.99 -7.03
CA THR A 18 -6.24 1.77 -6.73
C THR A 18 -6.27 2.29 -5.30
N MET A 19 -5.16 2.14 -4.59
CA MET A 19 -4.97 2.63 -3.23
C MET A 19 -3.79 3.61 -3.17
N THR A 20 -3.91 4.69 -2.40
CA THR A 20 -2.84 5.68 -2.25
C THR A 20 -2.19 5.60 -0.88
N LEU A 21 -0.86 5.48 -0.88
CA LEU A 21 -0.05 5.30 0.31
C LEU A 21 0.98 6.41 0.44
N ARG A 22 1.35 6.73 1.68
CA ARG A 22 2.41 7.68 2.00
C ARG A 22 3.50 7.04 2.85
N GLU A 23 4.74 7.06 2.38
CA GLU A 23 5.88 6.50 3.11
C GLU A 23 6.30 7.40 4.28
N HIS A 24 6.54 6.80 5.43
CA HIS A 24 7.20 7.47 6.56
C HIS A 24 8.71 7.17 6.60
N PRO A 25 9.58 8.14 6.95
CA PRO A 25 9.31 9.57 7.19
C PRO A 25 9.42 10.43 5.91
N ARG A 26 9.76 9.83 4.77
CA ARG A 26 10.16 10.55 3.55
C ARG A 26 8.99 11.19 2.79
N ASN A 27 7.74 10.97 3.22
CA ASN A 27 6.52 11.50 2.61
C ASN A 27 6.35 11.19 1.12
N GLY A 28 6.97 10.13 0.61
CA GLY A 28 6.78 9.67 -0.76
C GLY A 28 5.34 9.19 -0.96
N THR A 29 4.71 9.54 -2.09
CA THR A 29 3.37 9.07 -2.46
C THR A 29 3.48 7.88 -3.41
N PHE A 30 2.71 6.83 -3.15
CA PHE A 30 2.72 5.57 -3.90
C PHE A 30 1.28 5.19 -4.27
N HIS A 31 1.06 4.83 -5.53
CA HIS A 31 -0.24 4.31 -5.98
C HIS A 31 -0.11 2.80 -6.18
N VAL A 32 -0.80 2.04 -5.34
CA VAL A 32 -0.91 0.59 -5.46
C VAL A 32 -2.03 0.29 -6.43
N VAL A 33 -1.70 -0.39 -7.52
CA VAL A 33 -2.63 -0.73 -8.62
C VAL A 33 -2.71 -2.23 -8.87
N GLU A 34 -1.78 -3.00 -8.29
CA GLU A 34 -1.72 -4.46 -8.38
C GLU A 34 -1.48 -5.03 -6.97
N TYR A 35 -1.92 -6.27 -6.76
CA TYR A 35 -1.75 -7.00 -5.51
C TYR A 35 -1.17 -8.38 -5.82
N GLY A 36 -0.18 -8.81 -5.04
CA GLY A 36 0.51 -10.11 -5.21
C GLY A 36 -0.37 -11.32 -4.88
N GLY A 37 -1.59 -11.10 -4.37
CA GLY A 37 -2.59 -12.13 -4.14
C GLY A 37 -3.83 -11.60 -3.44
N PRO A 38 -4.90 -12.41 -3.38
CA PRO A 38 -6.18 -12.01 -2.76
C PRO A 38 -6.03 -11.67 -1.28
N ALA A 39 -5.22 -12.41 -0.53
CA ALA A 39 -4.98 -12.13 0.90
C ALA A 39 -4.36 -10.74 1.16
N VAL A 40 -3.51 -10.25 0.25
CA VAL A 40 -2.92 -8.91 0.36
C VAL A 40 -3.96 -7.85 0.04
N GLN A 41 -4.79 -8.08 -0.97
CA GLN A 41 -5.89 -7.20 -1.33
C GLN A 41 -6.92 -7.10 -0.20
N GLU A 42 -7.34 -8.22 0.39
CA GLU A 42 -8.26 -8.26 1.53
C GLU A 42 -7.69 -7.51 2.74
N ALA A 43 -6.43 -7.77 3.09
CA ALA A 43 -5.77 -7.10 4.22
C ALA A 43 -5.63 -5.58 4.02
N LEU A 44 -5.56 -5.11 2.77
CA LEU A 44 -5.49 -3.68 2.45
C LEU A 44 -6.87 -3.04 2.30
N ALA A 45 -7.87 -3.81 1.85
CA ALA A 45 -9.26 -3.36 1.73
C ALA A 45 -9.93 -3.14 3.10
N ASP A 46 -9.47 -3.87 4.14
CA ASP A 46 -9.92 -3.70 5.51
C ASP A 46 -9.35 -2.44 6.21
N LEU A 47 -8.37 -1.77 5.59
CA LEU A 47 -7.74 -0.59 6.20
C LEU A 47 -8.51 0.70 5.91
N ASP A 48 -8.69 1.50 6.95
CA ASP A 48 -9.20 2.86 6.84
C ASP A 48 -8.11 3.88 6.49
N VAL A 49 -8.52 5.05 5.97
CA VAL A 49 -7.66 6.22 5.83
C VAL A 49 -7.04 6.59 7.18
N GLY A 50 -5.73 6.83 7.19
CA GLY A 50 -4.94 7.10 8.39
C GLY A 50 -4.35 5.85 9.04
N SER A 51 -4.82 4.66 8.66
CA SER A 51 -4.22 3.40 9.12
C SER A 51 -2.76 3.31 8.69
N VAL A 52 -1.94 2.70 9.53
CA VAL A 52 -0.54 2.48 9.22
C VAL A 52 -0.31 1.00 8.95
N VAL A 53 0.41 0.71 7.87
CA VAL A 53 0.62 -0.64 7.37
C VAL A 53 2.08 -0.83 6.97
N HIS A 54 2.62 -2.02 7.24
CA HIS A 54 3.92 -2.42 6.73
C HIS A 54 3.71 -3.16 5.40
N LEU A 55 4.34 -2.66 4.33
CA LEU A 55 4.15 -3.19 2.98
C LEU A 55 5.47 -3.48 2.29
N THR A 56 5.47 -4.52 1.46
CA THR A 56 6.47 -4.72 0.42
C THR A 56 5.84 -4.35 -0.91
N LEU A 57 6.37 -3.28 -1.52
CA LEU A 57 5.93 -2.77 -2.81
C LEU A 57 6.94 -3.13 -3.88
N ARG A 58 6.49 -3.76 -4.96
CA ARG A 58 7.26 -3.97 -6.18
C ARG A 58 6.79 -3.01 -7.25
N ARG A 59 7.71 -2.44 -8.03
CA ARG A 59 7.32 -1.52 -9.10
C ARG A 59 6.50 -2.24 -10.18
N ALA A 60 5.29 -1.74 -10.44
CA ALA A 60 4.38 -2.25 -11.47
C ALA A 60 4.64 -1.51 -12.78
N GLY A 61 5.13 -2.23 -13.80
CA GLY A 61 5.35 -1.69 -15.14
C GLY A 61 6.52 -0.72 -15.33
N ARG A 62 6.59 -0.11 -16.53
CA ARG A 62 7.71 0.75 -17.00
C ARG A 62 7.46 2.26 -16.88
N ARG A 63 6.22 2.74 -16.76
CA ARG A 63 5.87 4.17 -16.74
C ARG A 63 4.91 4.48 -15.59
N GLY A 64 5.27 5.45 -14.74
CA GLY A 64 4.44 5.95 -13.63
C GLY A 64 4.89 5.52 -12.23
N ASN A 65 4.25 6.11 -11.22
CA ASN A 65 4.36 5.77 -9.80
C ASN A 65 3.39 4.63 -9.43
N ALA A 66 3.32 3.60 -10.28
CA ALA A 66 2.48 2.43 -10.10
C ALA A 66 3.26 1.35 -9.36
N TRP A 67 2.64 0.77 -8.33
CA TRP A 67 3.23 -0.25 -7.46
C TRP A 67 2.29 -1.43 -7.30
N CYS A 68 2.88 -2.60 -7.16
CA CYS A 68 2.24 -3.85 -6.77
C CYS A 68 2.53 -4.11 -5.29
N ALA A 69 1.50 -4.32 -4.47
CA ALA A 69 1.66 -4.74 -3.09
C ALA A 69 1.86 -6.26 -3.04
N GLU A 70 3.08 -6.70 -2.78
CA GLU A 70 3.43 -8.13 -2.74
C GLU A 70 3.09 -8.77 -1.39
N ALA A 71 3.19 -7.98 -0.31
CA ALA A 71 2.87 -8.41 1.04
C ALA A 71 2.40 -7.23 1.89
N ALA A 72 1.36 -7.45 2.70
CA ALA A 72 0.81 -6.49 3.64
C ALA A 72 0.77 -7.08 5.04
N ARG A 73 1.14 -6.26 6.03
CA ARG A 73 0.96 -6.55 7.45
C ARG A 73 0.45 -5.29 8.15
N SER A 74 -0.76 -5.37 8.70
CA SER A 74 -1.27 -4.31 9.57
C SER A 74 -0.32 -4.18 10.76
N VAL A 75 0.12 -2.95 11.01
CA VAL A 75 0.77 -2.61 12.28
C VAL A 75 -0.33 -2.00 13.12
N GLU A 76 -0.96 -2.85 13.94
CA GLU A 76 -1.91 -2.43 14.96
C GLU A 76 -1.34 -1.22 15.68
N ILE A 77 -2.09 -0.11 15.69
CA ILE A 77 -1.74 1.04 16.51
C ILE A 77 -2.04 0.58 17.93
N PRO A 78 -1.04 0.38 18.81
CA PRO A 78 -1.34 0.04 20.19
C PRO A 78 -2.21 1.15 20.82
N PRO A 79 -3.15 0.80 21.72
CA PRO A 79 -4.09 1.74 22.32
C PRO A 79 -3.40 2.86 23.12
#